data_AF-A0A7R9QDS9-F1
#
_entry.id   AF-A0A7R9QDS9-F1
#
_cell.length_a   1.000
_cell.length_b   1.000
_cell.length_c   1.000
_cell.angle_alpha   90.00
_cell.angle_beta   90.00
_cell.angle_gamma   90.00
#
_symmetry.space_group_name_H-M   'P 1'
#
loop_
_entity.id
_entity.type
_entity.pdbx_description
1 polymer ?
#
loop_
_entity_poly.entity_id
_entity_poly.type
_entity_poly.pdbx_seq_one_letter_code
_entity_poly.pdbx_strand_id
1 'polypeptide(L)'
;HDVDLHALQVNTLRRYKKHYRIQTRPGINKSQLAETLQRHFKSMPIYEKEAITYFIYMVKCNKNKLDQNNTSGGGTGAGAAKQTALASD
;
A
#
# COMPACT_ATOMS: atom_id res chain seq x y z
N HIS A 1 10.04 8.38 17.47
CA HIS A 1 10.59 7.81 16.22
C HIS A 1 10.32 8.79 15.09
N ASP A 2 11.37 9.40 14.52
CA ASP A 2 11.21 10.22 13.32
C ASP A 2 11.29 9.34 12.07
N VAL A 3 10.18 9.26 11.36
CA VAL A 3 10.05 8.60 10.07
C VAL A 3 9.92 9.71 9.03
N ASP A 4 10.80 9.75 8.04
CA ASP A 4 10.71 10.75 6.97
C ASP A 4 9.76 10.29 5.86
N LEU A 5 8.56 10.88 5.82
CA LEU A 5 7.59 10.60 4.77
C LEU A 5 7.93 11.28 3.42
N HIS A 6 8.88 12.22 3.36
CA HIS A 6 9.27 12.89 2.10
C HIS A 6 10.04 11.95 1.17
N ALA A 7 10.80 11.02 1.74
CA ALA A 7 11.52 9.99 1.01
C ALA A 7 10.59 9.02 0.26
N LEU A 8 9.30 8.93 0.64
CA LEU A 8 8.36 8.03 -0.01
C LEU A 8 7.91 8.54 -1.39
N GLN A 9 7.57 7.58 -2.26
CA GLN A 9 6.97 7.87 -3.56
C GLN A 9 5.57 8.49 -3.40
N VAL A 10 5.19 9.37 -4.33
CA VAL A 10 3.88 10.07 -4.30
C VAL A 10 2.71 9.09 -4.31
N ASN A 11 2.83 7.96 -5.01
CA ASN A 11 1.80 6.92 -5.05
C ASN A 11 1.57 6.29 -3.67
N THR A 12 2.64 6.04 -2.92
CA THR A 12 2.56 5.53 -1.55
C THR A 12 1.88 6.54 -0.62
N LEU A 13 2.23 7.82 -0.73
CA LEU A 13 1.57 8.89 0.03
C LEU A 13 0.07 8.98 -0.32
N ARG A 14 -0.29 8.89 -1.60
CA ARG A 14 -1.69 8.87 -2.05
C ARG A 14 -2.44 7.63 -1.56
N ARG A 15 -1.79 6.46 -1.55
CA ARG A 15 -2.35 5.20 -1.03
C ARG A 15 -2.62 5.32 0.47
N TYR A 16 -1.68 5.87 1.24
CA TYR A 16 -1.87 6.16 2.67
C TYR A 16 -3.05 7.11 2.89
N LYS A 17 -3.09 8.25 2.18
CA LYS A 17 -4.19 9.22 2.25
C LYS A 17 -5.55 8.56 2.00
N LYS A 18 -5.67 7.73 0.95
CA LYS A 18 -6.90 7.02 0.59
C LYS A 18 -7.32 6.03 1.68
N HIS A 19 -6.37 5.27 2.22
CA HIS A 19 -6.62 4.25 3.24
C HIS A 19 -7.20 4.85 4.53
N TYR A 20 -6.58 5.93 5.02
CA TYR A 20 -7.03 6.64 6.23
C TYR A 20 -8.08 7.73 5.95
N ARG A 21 -8.55 7.85 4.70
CA ARG A 21 -9.56 8.83 4.26
C ARG A 21 -9.23 10.27 4.68
N ILE A 22 -7.95 10.63 4.67
CA ILE A 22 -7.47 11.94 5.10
C ILE A 22 -7.91 13.01 4.10
N GLN A 23 -8.63 14.03 4.56
CA GLN A 23 -9.09 15.13 3.73
C GLN A 23 -7.94 16.11 3.45
N THR A 24 -7.79 16.52 2.18
CA THR A 24 -6.86 17.58 1.79
C THR A 24 -7.49 18.44 0.70
N ARG A 25 -6.98 19.66 0.52
CA ARG A 25 -7.37 20.52 -0.59
C ARG A 25 -6.94 19.92 -1.94
N PRO A 26 -7.68 20.18 -3.04
CA PRO A 26 -7.25 19.87 -4.40
C PRO A 26 -5.94 20.60 -4.75
N GLY A 27 -5.12 20.01 -5.63
CA GLY A 27 -3.87 20.64 -6.09
C GLY A 27 -2.70 20.61 -5.10
N ILE A 28 -2.81 19.87 -4.00
CA ILE A 28 -1.72 19.73 -3.02
C ILE A 28 -0.46 19.08 -3.64
N ASN A 29 0.71 19.67 -3.37
CA ASN A 29 1.99 19.16 -3.87
C ASN A 29 2.58 18.05 -2.97
N LYS A 30 3.71 17.43 -3.38
CA LYS A 30 4.31 16.31 -2.64
C LYS A 30 4.71 16.68 -1.22
N SER A 31 5.37 17.82 -1.02
CA SER A 31 5.86 18.25 0.29
C SER A 31 4.70 18.50 1.25
N GLN A 32 3.70 19.27 0.83
CA GLN A 32 2.49 19.53 1.63
C GLN A 32 1.72 18.25 1.94
N LEU A 33 1.67 17.30 0.99
CA LEU A 33 1.07 15.99 1.23
C LEU A 33 1.86 15.23 2.30
N ALA A 34 3.18 15.15 2.20
CA ALA A 34 4.04 14.47 3.17
C ALA A 34 3.89 15.07 4.58
N GLU A 35 3.91 16.39 4.72
CA GLU A 35 3.71 17.08 6.01
C GLU A 35 2.34 16.77 6.63
N THR A 36 1.29 16.78 5.82
CA THR A 36 -0.07 16.45 6.29
C THR A 36 -0.13 15.02 6.80
N LEU A 37 0.46 14.08 6.06
CA LEU A 37 0.49 12.68 6.43
C LEU A 37 1.41 12.42 7.65
N GLN A 38 2.50 13.17 7.79
CA GLN A 38 3.40 13.07 8.93
C GLN A 38 2.68 13.39 10.23
N ARG A 39 1.88 14.49 10.24
CA ARG A 39 1.08 14.87 11.42
C ARG A 39 0.07 13.79 11.77
N HIS A 40 -0.63 13.25 10.78
CA HIS A 40 -1.57 12.15 10.99
C HIS A 40 -0.87 10.90 11.54
N PHE A 41 0.25 10.48 10.93
CA PHE A 41 1.02 9.31 11.34
C PHE A 41 1.46 9.40 12.81
N LYS A 42 1.94 10.58 13.25
CA LYS A 42 2.33 10.82 14.64
C LYS A 42 1.16 10.77 15.63
N SER A 43 -0.07 11.01 15.17
CA SER A 43 -1.28 10.97 16.03
C SER A 43 -1.94 9.60 16.15
N MET A 44 -1.52 8.60 15.35
CA MET A 44 -2.18 7.30 15.35
C MET A 44 -1.78 6.47 16.57
N PRO A 45 -2.76 5.87 17.29
CA PRO A 45 -2.46 4.87 18.31
C PRO A 45 -1.95 3.59 17.66
N ILE A 46 -0.93 2.96 18.26
CA ILE A 46 -0.35 1.70 17.78
C ILE A 46 -0.53 0.64 18.87
N TYR A 47 -1.21 -0.46 18.52
CA TYR A 47 -1.26 -1.66 19.36
C TYR A 47 -0.11 -2.58 19.00
N GLU A 48 0.95 -2.56 19.80
CA GLU A 48 2.23 -3.22 19.48
C GLU A 48 2.07 -4.72 19.18
N LYS A 49 1.30 -5.43 20.01
CA LYS A 49 1.03 -6.86 19.83
C LYS A 49 0.47 -7.17 18.44
N GLU A 50 -0.52 -6.38 17.99
CA GLU A 50 -1.15 -6.58 16.69
C GLU A 50 -0.19 -6.20 15.56
N ALA A 51 0.49 -5.05 15.67
CA ALA A 51 1.42 -4.58 14.65
C ALA A 51 2.53 -5.61 14.38
N ILE A 52 3.13 -6.17 15.43
CA ILE A 52 4.18 -7.20 15.32
C ILE A 52 3.59 -8.49 14.74
N THR A 53 2.41 -8.92 15.21
CA THR A 53 1.75 -10.14 14.72
C THR A 53 1.46 -10.05 13.21
N TYR A 54 0.90 -8.93 12.77
CA TYR A 54 0.60 -8.70 11.35
C TYR A 54 1.87 -8.63 10.51
N PHE A 55 2.92 -7.95 10.99
CA PHE A 55 4.19 -7.87 10.28
C PHE A 55 4.80 -9.25 10.05
N ILE A 56 4.92 -10.06 11.10
CA ILE A 56 5.45 -11.42 11.01
C ILE A 56 4.60 -12.26 10.05
N TYR A 57 3.27 -12.18 10.14
CA TYR A 57 2.38 -12.90 9.25
C TYR A 57 2.56 -12.48 7.78
N MET A 58 2.60 -11.17 7.50
CA MET A 58 2.74 -10.64 6.14
C MET A 58 4.06 -11.07 5.49
N VAL A 59 5.16 -11.03 6.26
CA VAL A 59 6.49 -11.48 5.80
C VAL A 59 6.49 -12.99 5.57
N LYS A 60 6.03 -13.79 6.54
CA LYS A 60 6.03 -15.26 6.41
C LYS A 60 5.13 -15.77 5.29
N CYS A 61 4.01 -15.11 5.04
CA CYS A 61 3.07 -15.52 4.00
C CYS A 61 3.30 -14.83 2.65
N ASN A 62 4.26 -13.90 2.55
CA ASN A 62 4.51 -13.05 1.38
C ASN A 62 3.23 -12.35 0.86
N LYS A 63 2.33 -11.97 1.77
CA LYS A 63 1.02 -11.38 1.47
C LYS A 63 1.08 -9.87 1.65
N ASN A 64 1.61 -9.14 0.67
CA ASN A 64 1.39 -7.70 0.63
C ASN A 64 -0.01 -7.41 0.06
N LYS A 65 -1.01 -7.25 0.94
CA LYS A 65 -2.41 -7.01 0.57
C LYS A 65 -2.66 -5.62 -0.07
N LEU A 66 -1.63 -4.79 -0.19
CA LEU A 66 -1.72 -3.40 -0.66
C LEU A 66 -1.66 -3.22 -2.19
N ASP A 67 -1.30 -4.26 -2.96
CA ASP A 67 -1.25 -4.18 -4.44
C ASP A 67 -2.51 -4.71 -5.14
N GLN A 68 -3.50 -5.27 -4.42
CA GLN A 68 -4.69 -5.87 -5.05
C GLN A 68 -5.87 -4.92 -5.35
N ASN A 69 -5.74 -3.60 -5.21
CA ASN A 69 -6.83 -2.66 -5.51
C ASN A 69 -6.59 -1.82 -6.77
N ASN A 70 -6.46 -2.51 -7.91
CA ASN A 70 -7.00 -2.03 -9.18
C ASN A 70 -7.92 -3.09 -9.82
N THR A 71 -8.98 -3.47 -9.11
CA THR A 71 -10.13 -4.18 -9.71
C THR A 71 -11.41 -3.62 -9.11
N SER A 72 -11.76 -2.43 -9.59
CA SER A 72 -13.14 -1.94 -9.59
C SER A 72 -13.27 -0.89 -10.70
N GLY A 73 -13.38 -1.35 -11.95
CA GLY A 73 -13.84 -0.55 -13.09
C GLY A 73 -13.08 -0.77 -14.41
N GLY A 74 -13.62 -1.61 -15.31
CA GLY A 74 -13.28 -1.66 -16.74
C GLY A 74 -12.63 -2.96 -17.22
N GLY A 75 -13.37 -3.76 -17.99
CA GLY A 75 -12.98 -5.11 -18.41
C GLY A 75 -11.92 -5.20 -19.53
N THR A 76 -11.75 -6.47 -19.93
CA THR A 76 -10.97 -7.05 -21.04
C THR A 76 -9.50 -7.41 -20.76
N GLY A 77 -9.16 -8.67 -21.07
CA GLY A 77 -7.80 -9.03 -21.49
C GLY A 77 -7.12 -10.16 -20.73
N ALA A 78 -7.48 -11.39 -21.11
CA ALA A 78 -6.74 -12.65 -21.05
C ALA A 78 -5.22 -12.64 -20.76
N GLY A 79 -4.76 -13.69 -20.06
CA GLY A 79 -3.46 -14.29 -20.36
C GLY A 79 -2.62 -14.79 -19.19
N ALA A 80 -3.08 -15.82 -18.47
CA ALA A 80 -2.21 -16.61 -17.60
C ALA A 80 -2.53 -18.10 -17.69
N ALA A 81 -2.05 -18.75 -18.76
CA ALA A 81 -1.86 -20.20 -18.81
C ALA A 81 -0.99 -20.58 -20.02
N LYS A 82 0.32 -20.76 -19.80
CA LYS A 82 1.12 -21.71 -20.58
C LYS A 82 2.05 -22.42 -19.61
N GLN A 83 1.55 -23.52 -19.07
CA GLN A 83 2.36 -24.55 -18.44
C GLN A 83 2.55 -25.61 -19.53
N THR A 84 3.69 -25.57 -20.20
CA THR A 84 4.08 -26.57 -21.21
C THR A 84 4.44 -27.86 -20.48
N ALA A 85 3.51 -28.80 -20.48
CA ALA A 85 3.81 -30.21 -20.23
C ALA A 85 4.55 -30.76 -21.45
N LEU A 86 5.78 -31.23 -21.26
CA LEU A 86 6.43 -32.14 -22.20
C LEU A 86 7.14 -33.21 -21.36
N ALA A 87 6.41 -34.30 -21.12
CA ALA A 87 6.96 -35.57 -20.68
C ALA A 87 6.29 -36.67 -21.51
N SER A 88 7.13 -37.36 -22.29
CA SER A 88 7.01 -38.76 -22.74
C SER A 88 5.85 -39.15 -23.67
N ASP A 89 6.16 -39.37 -24.96
CA ASP A 89 6.33 -40.71 -25.57
C ASP A 89 7.13 -40.55 -26.88
#